data_AF-A0A3C1D501-F1
#
_entry.id   AF-A0A3C1D501-F1
#
_cell.length_a   1.000
_cell.length_b   1.000
_cell.length_c   1.000
_cell.angle_alpha   90.00
_cell.angle_beta   90.00
_cell.angle_gamma   90.00
#
_symmetry.space_group_name_H-M   'P 1'
#
loop_
_entity.id
_entity.type
_entity.pdbx_description
1 polymer ?
#
loop_
_entity_poly.entity_id
_entity_poly.type
_entity_poly.pdbx_seq_one_letter_code
_entity_poly.pdbx_strand_id
1 'polypeptide(L)'
;DEKVELEIRHASNPSPVSPWRGEPWRRIAGAVVSTLGGDIVPTPYVQLGASDSRWFTAISDHVYRFTPFHLTRSERDALHSHNERIRVEVWLRGIGFYRALIEAS
;
A
#
# COMPACT_ATOMS: atom_id res chain seq x y z
N ASP A 1 -35.83 16.42 12.99
CA ASP A 1 -37.02 15.56 13.04
C ASP A 1 -36.82 14.63 14.22
N GLU A 2 -37.71 14.66 15.21
CA GLU A 2 -37.63 13.81 16.42
C GLU A 2 -37.85 12.32 16.12
N LYS A 3 -38.15 11.95 14.86
CA LYS A 3 -38.35 10.56 14.42
C LYS A 3 -37.09 9.85 13.90
N VAL A 4 -35.93 10.51 13.94
CA VAL A 4 -34.65 9.92 13.48
C VAL A 4 -33.66 9.88 14.64
N GLU A 5 -33.30 8.67 15.06
CA GLU A 5 -32.20 8.41 16.00
C GLU A 5 -30.92 8.07 15.22
N LEU A 6 -29.79 8.65 15.62
CA LEU A 6 -28.48 8.40 15.04
C LEU A 6 -27.61 7.64 16.05
N GLU A 7 -27.00 6.55 15.60
CA GLU A 7 -26.03 5.77 16.38
C GLU A 7 -24.73 5.61 15.60
N ILE A 8 -23.60 5.87 16.26
CA ILE A 8 -22.28 5.60 15.69
C ILE A 8 -21.98 4.11 15.88
N ARG A 9 -22.00 3.34 14.80
CA ARG A 9 -21.63 1.91 14.84
C ARG A 9 -20.13 1.66 14.82
N HIS A 10 -19.38 2.49 14.08
CA HIS A 10 -17.94 2.36 13.97
C HIS A 10 -17.29 3.71 13.69
N ALA A 11 -16.19 3.98 14.37
CA ALA A 11 -15.34 5.13 14.12
C ALA A 11 -13.88 4.75 14.39
N SER A 12 -12.97 5.39 13.65
CA SER A 12 -11.53 5.24 13.85
C SER A 12 -10.84 6.56 13.54
N ASN A 13 -9.82 6.90 14.32
CA ASN A 13 -8.91 8.00 13.97
C ASN A 13 -8.13 7.67 12.67
N PRO A 14 -7.63 8.69 11.96
CA PRO A 14 -6.70 8.45 10.86
C PRO A 14 -5.49 7.65 11.35
N SER A 15 -4.97 6.76 10.50
CA SER A 15 -3.75 6.03 10.82
C SER A 15 -2.56 7.01 10.97
N PRO A 16 -1.61 6.75 11.89
CA PRO A 16 -0.38 7.54 11.99
C PRO A 16 0.45 7.46 10.70
N VAL A 17 1.28 8.48 10.49
CA VAL A 17 2.24 8.52 9.39
C VAL A 17 3.40 7.58 9.72
N SER A 18 3.64 6.59 8.86
CA SER A 18 4.80 5.71 9.02
C SER A 18 6.12 6.44 8.79
N PRO A 19 7.18 6.14 9.56
CA PRO A 19 8.50 6.72 9.33
C PRO A 19 8.97 6.44 7.90
N TRP A 20 9.32 7.46 7.15
CA TRP A 20 9.83 7.34 5.76
C TRP A 20 11.35 7.51 5.70
N ARG A 21 12.01 7.23 6.83
CA ARG A 21 13.46 7.30 7.01
C ARG A 21 13.89 6.11 7.86
N GLY A 22 15.18 5.78 7.77
CA GLY A 22 15.74 4.66 8.53
C GLY A 22 15.64 3.32 7.80
N GLU A 23 16.06 2.27 8.51
CA GLU A 23 16.31 0.96 7.91
C GLU A 23 15.05 0.29 7.33
N PRO A 24 13.89 0.28 8.01
CA PRO A 24 12.70 -0.35 7.45
C PRO A 24 12.24 0.30 6.15
N TRP A 25 12.34 1.63 6.03
CA TRP A 25 12.03 2.34 4.78
C TRP A 25 13.06 2.02 3.69
N ARG A 26 14.36 1.98 4.02
CA ARG A 26 15.42 1.64 3.07
C ARG A 26 15.25 0.25 2.47
N ARG A 27 14.78 -0.73 3.25
CA ARG A 27 14.49 -2.09 2.74
C ARG A 27 13.42 -2.06 1.65
N ILE A 28 12.34 -1.31 1.85
CA ILE A 28 11.28 -1.15 0.85
C ILE A 28 11.82 -0.42 -0.38
N ALA A 29 12.50 0.71 -0.18
CA ALA A 29 13.07 1.50 -1.27
C ALA A 29 14.09 0.68 -2.10
N GLY A 30 14.95 -0.08 -1.42
CA GLY A 30 15.92 -0.98 -2.06
C GLY A 30 15.25 -2.08 -2.87
N ALA A 31 14.20 -2.71 -2.33
CA ALA A 31 13.44 -3.73 -3.05
C ALA A 31 12.73 -3.15 -4.30
N VAL A 32 12.24 -1.91 -4.24
CA VAL A 32 11.69 -1.22 -5.42
C VAL A 32 12.78 -1.05 -6.48
N VAL A 33 13.92 -0.47 -6.12
CA VAL A 33 15.01 -0.19 -7.06
C VAL A 33 15.56 -1.47 -7.69
N SER A 34 15.75 -2.54 -6.91
CA SER A 34 16.35 -3.79 -7.40
C SER A 34 15.41 -4.61 -8.28
N THR A 35 14.09 -4.47 -8.13
CA THR A 35 13.11 -5.31 -8.85
C THR A 35 12.28 -4.56 -9.89
N LEU A 36 12.06 -3.26 -9.71
CA LEU A 36 11.23 -2.45 -10.59
C LEU A 36 12.03 -1.52 -11.52
N GLY A 37 13.29 -1.23 -11.21
CA GLY A 37 14.20 -0.43 -12.04
C GLY A 37 14.87 0.70 -11.26
N GLY A 38 16.12 1.01 -11.60
CA GLY A 38 16.90 2.07 -10.94
C GLY A 38 16.46 3.50 -11.25
N ASP A 39 15.63 3.66 -12.28
CA ASP A 39 14.98 4.91 -12.67
C ASP A 39 13.68 5.18 -11.87
N ILE A 40 13.18 4.18 -11.13
CA ILE A 40 12.00 4.33 -10.28
C ILE A 40 12.40 4.93 -8.94
N VAL A 41 11.80 6.08 -8.60
CA VAL A 41 12.04 6.79 -7.33
C VAL A 41 10.98 6.41 -6.30
N PRO A 42 11.33 5.71 -5.20
CA PRO A 42 10.41 5.44 -4.10
C PRO A 42 10.14 6.74 -3.32
N THR A 43 8.87 7.15 -3.25
CA THR A 43 8.47 8.37 -2.55
C THR A 43 7.28 8.12 -1.63
N PRO A 44 7.25 8.70 -0.42
CA PRO A 44 6.07 8.63 0.43
C PRO A 44 4.91 9.40 -0.21
N TYR A 45 3.69 8.86 -0.11
CA TYR A 45 2.48 9.51 -0.59
C TYR A 45 1.30 9.23 0.35
N VAL A 46 0.26 10.08 0.28
CA VAL A 46 -0.95 9.92 1.08
C VAL A 46 -1.90 8.94 0.40
N GLN A 47 -2.31 7.91 1.13
CA GLN A 47 -3.40 7.01 0.72
C GLN A 47 -4.71 7.45 1.40
N LEU A 48 -5.74 7.68 0.59
CA LEU A 48 -7.07 8.09 1.08
C LEU A 48 -7.94 6.90 1.50
N GLY A 49 -7.69 5.73 0.93
CA GLY A 49 -8.44 4.50 1.24
C GLY A 49 -7.99 3.88 2.55
N ALA A 50 -8.95 3.49 3.39
CA ALA A 50 -8.67 2.76 4.61
C ALA A 50 -8.45 1.27 4.31
N SER A 51 -7.46 0.66 4.96
CA SER A 51 -7.12 -0.76 4.85
C SER A 51 -7.00 -1.39 6.24
N ASP A 52 -6.73 -2.70 6.29
CA ASP A 52 -6.43 -3.42 7.53
C ASP A 52 -5.14 -2.94 8.21
N SER A 53 -4.30 -2.19 7.49
CA SER A 53 -3.10 -1.56 8.04
C SER A 53 -3.38 -0.71 9.29
N ARG A 54 -4.60 -0.19 9.46
CA ARG A 54 -4.99 0.54 10.68
C ARG A 54 -4.88 -0.30 11.95
N TRP A 55 -5.02 -1.62 11.84
CA TRP A 55 -4.95 -2.53 12.98
C TRP A 55 -3.50 -2.87 13.33
N PHE A 56 -2.62 -2.91 12.33
CA PHE A 56 -1.20 -3.18 12.53
C PHE A 56 -0.43 -2.04 13.20
N THR A 57 -0.99 -0.83 13.26
CA THR A 57 -0.35 0.31 13.95
C THR A 57 -0.33 0.16 15.46
N ALA A 58 -1.07 -0.81 16.02
CA ALA A 58 -0.95 -1.18 17.43
C ALA A 58 0.26 -2.09 17.71
N ILE A 59 0.88 -2.66 16.68
CA ILE A 59 1.98 -3.63 16.77
C ILE A 59 3.31 -2.98 16.38
N SER A 60 3.30 -2.06 15.41
CA SER A 60 4.51 -1.43 14.88
C SER A 60 4.21 -0.02 14.36
N ASP A 61 5.20 0.87 14.49
CA ASP A 61 5.17 2.20 13.86
C ASP A 61 5.45 2.14 12.34
N HIS A 62 6.07 1.06 11.88
CA HIS A 62 6.57 0.89 10.51
C HIS A 62 5.56 0.14 9.62
N VAL A 63 4.36 0.72 9.43
CA VAL A 63 3.25 0.11 8.66
C VAL A 63 3.06 0.76 7.29
N TYR A 64 3.76 0.22 6.30
CA TYR A 64 3.75 0.76 4.93
C TYR A 64 2.63 0.16 4.08
N ARG A 65 1.94 1.02 3.33
CA ARG A 65 0.89 0.63 2.39
C ARG A 65 1.44 0.79 0.97
N PHE A 66 1.79 -0.32 0.34
CA PHE A 66 2.45 -0.30 -0.95
C PHE A 66 2.12 -1.58 -1.74
N THR A 67 1.84 -1.41 -3.03
CA THR A 67 1.71 -2.52 -3.98
C THR A 67 2.69 -2.29 -5.14
N PRO A 68 3.54 -3.26 -5.49
CA PRO A 68 4.62 -3.09 -6.48
C PRO A 68 4.13 -3.22 -7.93
N PHE A 69 2.92 -2.75 -8.24
CA PHE A 69 2.30 -2.97 -9.55
C PHE A 69 2.28 -1.70 -10.40
N HIS A 70 3.01 -1.73 -11.51
CA HIS A 70 2.95 -0.68 -12.53
C HIS A 70 1.69 -0.85 -13.40
N LEU A 71 0.56 -0.38 -12.87
CA LEU A 71 -0.74 -0.43 -13.52
C LEU A 71 -0.92 0.72 -14.51
N THR A 72 -1.48 0.39 -15.68
CA THR A 72 -2.05 1.37 -16.61
C THR A 72 -3.22 2.11 -15.97
N ARG A 73 -3.61 3.24 -16.56
CA ARG A 73 -4.81 3.97 -16.11
C ARG A 73 -6.05 3.07 -16.09
N SER A 74 -6.30 2.31 -17.16
CA SER A 74 -7.47 1.43 -17.24
C SER A 74 -7.47 0.30 -16.22
N GLU A 75 -6.28 -0.20 -15.82
CA GLU A 75 -6.19 -1.21 -14.76
C GLU A 75 -6.48 -0.57 -13.39
N ARG A 76 -6.00 0.66 -13.13
CA ARG A 76 -6.31 1.39 -11.90
C ARG A 76 -7.78 1.77 -11.78
N ASP A 77 -8.39 2.24 -12.88
CA ASP A 77 -9.80 2.63 -12.92
C ASP A 77 -10.73 1.40 -12.73
N ALA A 78 -10.22 0.18 -12.95
CA ALA A 78 -10.96 -1.06 -12.77
C ALA A 78 -10.89 -1.61 -11.33
N LEU A 79 -10.05 -1.07 -10.45
CA LEU A 79 -9.98 -1.49 -9.05
C LEU A 79 -11.32 -1.24 -8.34
N HIS A 80 -11.88 -2.27 -7.72
CA HIS A 80 -13.24 -2.23 -7.13
C HIS A 80 -14.34 -1.90 -8.15
N SER A 81 -14.11 -2.22 -9.42
CA SER A 81 -15.05 -2.00 -10.51
C SER A 81 -15.15 -3.24 -11.40
N HIS A 82 -15.92 -3.12 -12.48
CA HIS A 82 -16.16 -4.20 -13.41
C HIS A 82 -14.87 -4.58 -14.16
N ASN A 83 -14.65 -5.88 -14.36
CA ASN A 83 -13.52 -6.41 -15.12
C ASN A 83 -12.14 -5.97 -14.57
N GLU A 84 -12.02 -5.96 -13.24
CA GLU A 84 -10.76 -5.82 -12.53
C GLU A 84 -9.77 -6.90 -13.04
N ARG A 85 -8.58 -6.45 -13.46
CA ARG A 85 -7.57 -7.31 -14.08
C ARG A 85 -6.18 -6.71 -13.93
N ILE A 86 -5.18 -7.56 -14.11
CA ILE A 86 -3.77 -7.18 -14.13
C ILE A 86 -3.04 -7.96 -15.21
N ARG A 87 -2.07 -7.33 -15.88
CA ARG A 87 -1.14 -8.05 -16.77
C ARG A 87 -0.29 -9.05 -15.97
N VAL A 88 -0.16 -10.26 -16.52
CA VAL A 88 0.62 -11.35 -15.90
C VAL A 88 2.07 -10.93 -15.61
N GLU A 89 2.70 -10.20 -16.51
CA GLU A 89 4.07 -9.71 -16.31
C GLU A 89 4.17 -8.77 -15.09
N VAL A 90 3.21 -7.86 -14.92
CA VAL A 90 3.20 -6.92 -13.77
C VAL A 90 2.98 -7.67 -12.47
N TRP A 91 2.10 -8.68 -12.48
CA TRP A 91 1.89 -9.57 -11.36
C TRP A 91 3.18 -10.31 -10.95
N LEU A 92 3.87 -10.92 -11.92
CA LEU A 92 5.13 -11.64 -11.69
C LEU A 92 6.25 -10.72 -11.18
N ARG A 93 6.35 -9.49 -11.70
CA ARG A 93 7.30 -8.49 -11.19
C ARG A 93 7.01 -8.13 -9.73
N GLY A 94 5.74 -8.02 -9.35
CA GLY A 94 5.36 -7.76 -7.97
C GLY A 94 5.70 -8.92 -7.02
N ILE A 95 5.59 -10.17 -7.47
CA ILE A 95 6.11 -11.33 -6.72
C ILE A 95 7.62 -11.18 -6.47
N GLY A 96 8.37 -10.77 -7.50
CA GLY A 96 9.80 -10.48 -7.38
C GLY A 96 10.12 -9.43 -6.31
N PHE A 97 9.34 -8.34 -6.26
CA PHE A 97 9.46 -7.32 -5.22
C PHE A 97 9.31 -7.91 -3.81
N TYR A 98 8.23 -8.66 -3.55
CA TYR A 98 8.00 -9.23 -2.21
C TYR A 98 9.09 -10.22 -1.81
N ARG A 99 9.59 -11.02 -2.76
CA ARG A 99 10.74 -11.90 -2.53
C ARG A 99 11.99 -11.11 -2.11
N ALA A 100 12.35 -10.08 -2.87
CA ALA A 100 13.51 -9.24 -2.56
C ALA A 100 13.37 -8.54 -1.21
N LEU A 101 12.17 -8.09 -0.85
CA LEU A 101 11.90 -7.47 0.45
C LEU A 101 12.10 -8.46 1.61
N ILE A 102 11.64 -9.70 1.47
CA ILE A 102 11.78 -10.74 2.49
C ILE A 102 13.24 -11.18 2.62
N GLU A 103 13.96 -11.36 1.51
CA GLU A 103 15.38 -11.74 1.51
C GLU A 103 16.29 -10.66 2.12
N ALA A 104 15.88 -9.39 2.06
CA ALA A 104 16.60 -8.26 2.65
C ALA A 104 16.23 -7.95 4.11
N SER A 105 15.34 -8.75 4.73
CA SER A 105 14.79 -8.49 6.07
C SER A 105 15.64 -9.04 7.22
#